data_AF-B0PAM2-F1
#
_entry.id   AF-B0PAM2-F1
#
_cell.length_a   1.000
_cell.length_b   1.000
_cell.length_c   1.000
_cell.angle_alpha   90.00
_cell.angle_beta   90.00
_cell.angle_gamma   90.00
#
_symmetry.space_group_name_H-M   'P 1'
#
loop_
_entity.id
_entity.type
_entity.pdbx_description
1 polymer ?
#
loop_
_entity_poly.entity_id
_entity_poly.type
_entity_poly.pdbx_seq_one_letter_code
_entity_poly.pdbx_strand_id
1 'polypeptide(L)'
;MLVNQTAYDTQCREPKTVRCACCGENVPEYDAVEILGQTICAFCEDEFCAAQFPELGQAYLLKNESEYLLSSSDHDDELLFYNWWLNSLIKTDRLCVLKDAYQKEKAAHGTGYSESLERDFCIDAGDWNKFVKAY
;
A
#
# COMPACT_ATOMS: atom_id res chain seq x y z
N MET A 1 -48.75 -39.71 -20.38
CA MET A 1 -48.03 -39.40 -19.13
C MET A 1 -47.27 -38.11 -19.35
N LEU A 2 -47.73 -37.02 -18.73
CA LEU A 2 -47.02 -35.74 -18.73
C LEU A 2 -45.94 -35.81 -17.66
N VAL A 3 -44.68 -35.93 -18.09
CA VAL A 3 -43.53 -35.83 -17.20
C VAL A 3 -43.27 -34.34 -17.00
N ASN A 4 -43.84 -33.81 -15.91
CA ASN A 4 -43.63 -32.44 -15.48
C ASN A 4 -42.18 -32.26 -15.01
N GLN A 5 -41.52 -31.29 -15.65
CA GLN A 5 -40.69 -30.25 -15.05
C GLN A 5 -39.60 -30.74 -14.10
N THR A 6 -38.38 -30.74 -14.63
CA THR A 6 -37.12 -30.63 -13.88
C THR A 6 -37.30 -29.67 -12.70
N ALA A 7 -37.25 -30.21 -11.49
CA ALA A 7 -37.21 -29.44 -10.26
C ALA A 7 -35.95 -28.56 -10.30
N TYR A 8 -36.12 -27.29 -10.65
CA TYR A 8 -35.12 -26.27 -10.40
C TYR A 8 -35.00 -26.14 -8.88
N ASP A 9 -33.85 -26.53 -8.33
CA ASP A 9 -33.54 -26.32 -6.92
C ASP A 9 -33.45 -24.81 -6.67
N THR A 10 -34.41 -24.26 -5.93
CA THR A 10 -34.53 -22.82 -5.64
C THR A 10 -33.44 -22.30 -4.70
N GLN A 11 -32.56 -23.18 -4.21
CA GLN A 11 -31.41 -22.83 -3.37
C GLN A 11 -30.12 -22.56 -4.15
N CYS A 12 -30.07 -22.84 -5.46
CA CYS A 12 -28.92 -22.51 -6.33
C CYS A 12 -29.16 -21.21 -7.10
N ARG A 13 -29.32 -20.08 -6.41
CA ARG A 13 -29.23 -18.77 -7.08
C ARG A 13 -27.77 -18.53 -7.43
N GLU A 14 -27.49 -18.31 -8.72
CA GLU A 14 -26.17 -17.85 -9.15
C GLU A 14 -25.80 -16.60 -8.34
N PRO A 15 -24.58 -16.55 -7.77
CA PRO A 15 -24.14 -15.41 -6.98
C PRO A 15 -24.17 -14.16 -7.87
N LYS A 16 -24.62 -13.04 -7.31
CA LYS A 16 -24.51 -11.75 -7.99
C LYS A 16 -23.05 -11.49 -8.30
N THR A 17 -22.77 -11.12 -9.53
CA THR A 17 -21.42 -10.79 -9.99
C THR A 17 -21.29 -9.29 -10.22
N VAL A 18 -20.11 -8.77 -9.93
CA VAL A 18 -19.70 -7.39 -10.15
C VAL A 18 -18.44 -7.37 -11.00
N ARG A 19 -18.25 -6.30 -11.76
CA ARG A 19 -17.09 -6.18 -12.65
C ARG A 19 -15.94 -5.48 -11.94
N CYS A 20 -14.80 -6.14 -11.85
CA CYS A 20 -13.58 -5.54 -11.32
C CYS A 20 -13.10 -4.41 -12.24
N ALA A 21 -12.81 -3.23 -11.69
CA ALA A 21 -12.30 -2.08 -12.45
C ALA A 21 -10.84 -2.26 -12.90
N CYS A 22 -10.07 -3.10 -12.20
CA CYS A 22 -8.67 -3.38 -12.50
C CYS A 22 -8.51 -4.41 -13.63
N CYS A 23 -8.97 -5.65 -13.44
CA CYS A 23 -8.83 -6.71 -14.45
C CYS A 23 -10.00 -6.80 -15.45
N GLY A 24 -11.14 -6.17 -15.15
CA GLY A 24 -12.32 -6.20 -16.02
C GLY A 24 -13.18 -7.48 -15.95
N GLU A 25 -12.80 -8.46 -15.12
CA GLU A 25 -13.51 -9.73 -14.94
C GLU A 25 -14.77 -9.58 -14.08
N ASN A 26 -15.75 -10.47 -14.29
CA ASN A 26 -16.93 -10.58 -13.44
C ASN A 26 -16.62 -11.53 -12.28
N VAL A 27 -16.57 -10.97 -11.08
CA VAL A 27 -16.31 -11.72 -9.84
C VAL A 27 -17.55 -11.72 -8.96
N PRO A 28 -17.71 -12.72 -8.07
CA PRO A 28 -18.79 -12.69 -7.09
C PRO A 28 -18.71 -11.44 -6.22
N GLU A 29 -19.86 -10.85 -5.87
CA GLU A 29 -19.94 -9.62 -5.07
C GLU A 29 -19.24 -9.74 -3.70
N TYR A 30 -19.19 -10.95 -3.12
CA TYR A 30 -18.51 -11.19 -1.85
C TYR A 30 -16.98 -11.29 -1.96
N ASP A 31 -16.43 -11.45 -3.17
CA ASP A 31 -14.99 -11.49 -3.47
C ASP A 31 -14.48 -10.14 -4.02
N ALA A 32 -15.30 -9.09 -3.89
CA ALA A 32 -14.97 -7.74 -4.33
C ALA A 32 -15.13 -6.73 -3.19
N VAL A 33 -14.28 -5.72 -3.21
CA VAL A 33 -14.27 -4.59 -2.28
C VAL A 33 -14.37 -3.28 -3.04
N GLU A 34 -14.95 -2.26 -2.41
CA GLU A 34 -14.98 -0.92 -2.98
C GLU A 34 -13.80 -0.12 -2.43
N ILE A 35 -12.93 0.35 -3.32
CA ILE A 35 -11.74 1.16 -3.00
C ILE A 35 -11.80 2.41 -3.86
N LEU A 36 -11.81 3.60 -3.25
CA LEU A 36 -11.90 4.90 -3.96
C LEU A 36 -13.07 4.98 -4.97
N GLY A 37 -14.21 4.37 -4.62
CA GLY A 37 -15.41 4.32 -5.47
C GLY A 37 -15.32 3.35 -6.66
N GLN A 38 -14.30 2.50 -6.71
CA GLN A 38 -14.14 1.44 -7.71
C GLN A 38 -14.27 0.06 -7.08
N THR A 39 -14.96 -0.84 -7.78
CA THR A 39 -15.08 -2.24 -7.36
C THR A 39 -13.83 -3.02 -7.80
N ILE A 40 -13.08 -3.54 -6.84
CA ILE A 40 -11.82 -4.26 -7.05
C ILE A 40 -11.96 -5.68 -6.49
N CYS A 41 -11.56 -6.69 -7.25
CA CYS A 41 -11.56 -8.07 -6.76
C CYS A 41 -10.39 -8.31 -5.81
N ALA A 42 -10.53 -9.31 -4.92
CA ALA A 42 -9.50 -9.68 -3.94
C ALA A 42 -8.09 -9.89 -4.55
N PHE A 43 -8.02 -10.39 -5.79
CA PHE A 43 -6.75 -10.62 -6.48
C PHE A 43 -6.07 -9.35 -7.00
N CYS A 44 -6.83 -8.29 -7.27
CA CYS A 44 -6.32 -7.04 -7.79
C CYS A 44 -6.12 -5.97 -6.71
N GLU A 45 -6.47 -6.25 -5.45
CA GLU A 45 -6.40 -5.25 -4.37
C GLU A 45 -4.99 -4.70 -4.18
N ASP A 46 -3.98 -5.58 -4.10
CA ASP A 46 -2.58 -5.18 -3.87
C ASP A 46 -2.05 -4.34 -5.04
N GLU A 47 -2.27 -4.79 -6.27
CA GLU A 47 -1.85 -4.07 -7.48
C GLU A 47 -2.57 -2.72 -7.61
N PHE A 48 -3.87 -2.68 -7.33
CA PHE A 48 -4.64 -1.45 -7.36
C PHE A 48 -4.15 -0.44 -6.32
N CYS A 49 -3.92 -0.89 -5.09
CA CYS A 49 -3.42 -0.02 -4.02
C CYS A 49 -1.99 0.47 -4.32
N ALA A 50 -1.11 -0.39 -4.84
CA ALA A 50 0.23 0.00 -5.28
C ALA A 50 0.18 1.10 -6.37
N ALA A 51 -0.77 0.99 -7.31
CA ALA A 51 -0.96 1.97 -8.37
C ALA A 51 -1.42 3.36 -7.86
N GLN A 52 -1.92 3.47 -6.62
CA GLN A 52 -2.32 4.76 -6.04
C GLN A 52 -1.16 5.58 -5.46
N PHE A 53 0.07 5.04 -5.45
CA PHE A 53 1.24 5.74 -4.90
C PHE A 53 1.43 7.16 -5.47
N PRO A 54 1.29 7.43 -6.79
CA PRO A 54 1.48 8.79 -7.32
C PRO A 54 0.52 9.83 -6.74
N GLU A 55 -0.68 9.42 -6.32
CA GLU A 55 -1.70 10.33 -5.77
C GLU A 55 -1.68 10.39 -4.24
N LEU A 56 -1.43 9.26 -3.59
CA LEU A 56 -1.58 9.10 -2.14
C LEU A 56 -0.27 8.94 -1.37
N GLY A 57 0.83 8.65 -2.07
CA GLY A 57 2.13 8.33 -1.47
C GLY A 57 2.66 9.45 -0.59
N GLN A 58 2.58 10.70 -1.05
CA GLN A 58 3.03 11.86 -0.26
C GLN A 58 2.21 12.03 1.03
N ALA A 59 0.90 11.79 0.99
CA ALA A 59 0.04 11.89 2.16
C ALA A 59 0.39 10.81 3.20
N TYR A 60 0.66 9.59 2.75
CA TYR A 60 1.09 8.49 3.61
C TYR A 60 2.47 8.75 4.22
N LEU A 61 3.44 9.22 3.42
CA LEU A 61 4.78 9.56 3.91
C LEU A 61 4.74 10.67 4.96
N LEU A 62 3.90 11.68 4.79
CA LEU A 62 3.74 12.73 5.79
C LEU A 62 3.13 12.19 7.09
N LYS A 63 2.19 11.26 6.99
CA LYS A 63 1.57 10.61 8.16
C LYS A 63 2.55 9.70 8.90
N ASN A 64 3.43 9.03 8.16
CA ASN A 64 4.36 8.02 8.67
C ASN A 64 5.83 8.47 8.62
N GLU A 65 6.09 9.79 8.56
CA GLU A 65 7.43 10.35 8.33
C GLU A 65 8.47 9.81 9.32
N SER A 66 8.09 9.71 10.60
CA SER A 66 8.99 9.19 11.63
C SER A 66 9.32 7.71 11.44
N GLU A 67 8.38 6.91 10.94
CA GLU A 67 8.59 5.49 10.68
C GLU A 67 9.44 5.32 9.44
N TYR A 68 9.13 6.05 8.36
CA TYR A 68 9.94 6.10 7.14
C TYR A 68 11.41 6.40 7.43
N LEU A 69 11.68 7.51 8.14
CA LEU A 69 13.04 7.94 8.46
C LEU A 69 13.78 6.98 9.41
N LEU A 70 13.05 6.14 10.16
CA LEU A 70 13.63 5.17 11.08
C LEU A 70 13.67 3.73 10.52
N SER A 71 12.98 3.45 9.40
CA SER A 71 12.74 2.11 8.83
C SER A 71 13.92 1.51 8.06
N SER A 72 15.04 2.21 7.92
CA SER A 72 16.18 1.79 7.08
C SER A 72 17.01 0.62 7.66
N SER A 73 16.41 -0.32 8.39
CA SER A 73 17.12 -1.20 9.31
C SER A 73 17.48 -2.61 8.83
N ASP A 74 17.08 -3.06 7.64
CA ASP A 74 17.00 -4.52 7.50
C ASP A 74 18.14 -5.21 6.73
N HIS A 75 19.03 -4.54 5.98
CA HIS A 75 19.89 -5.30 5.07
C HIS A 75 21.39 -4.97 4.94
N ASP A 76 21.99 -4.00 5.64
CA ASP A 76 23.47 -3.96 5.72
C ASP A 76 23.95 -3.26 7.01
N ASP A 77 24.68 -4.03 7.83
CA ASP A 77 25.45 -3.64 9.02
C ASP A 77 24.70 -2.90 10.15
N GLU A 78 24.10 -3.69 11.04
CA GLU A 78 23.66 -3.32 12.41
C GLU A 78 24.73 -2.60 13.26
N LEU A 79 25.98 -2.48 12.79
CA LEU A 79 27.12 -1.94 13.54
C LEU A 79 27.62 -0.55 13.10
N LEU A 80 27.16 0.00 11.97
CA LEU A 80 27.68 1.27 11.43
C LEU A 80 26.62 2.38 11.27
N PHE A 81 25.37 2.02 10.97
CA PHE A 81 24.33 3.01 10.60
C PHE A 81 23.77 3.79 11.80
N TYR A 82 23.66 3.16 12.97
CA TYR A 82 23.56 3.83 14.27
C TYR A 82 24.95 4.24 14.76
N ASN A 83 25.66 4.99 13.93
CA ASN A 83 26.89 5.68 14.28
C ASN A 83 26.73 6.23 15.70
N TRP A 84 27.71 5.97 16.57
CA TRP A 84 27.76 6.39 17.98
C TRP A 84 27.16 7.79 18.25
N TRP A 85 27.24 8.64 17.23
CA TRP A 85 26.80 10.03 17.15
C TRP A 85 25.30 10.23 17.37
N LEU A 86 24.45 9.36 16.81
CA LEU A 86 22.99 9.50 16.91
C LEU A 86 22.41 8.81 18.15
N ASN A 87 23.11 7.83 18.73
CA ASN A 87 22.62 7.06 19.88
C ASN A 87 22.51 7.91 21.15
N SER A 88 23.26 9.01 21.26
CA SER A 88 23.18 9.94 22.40
C SER A 88 22.11 11.02 22.20
N LEU A 89 21.47 11.09 21.03
CA LEU A 89 20.44 12.06 20.74
C LEU A 89 19.05 11.54 21.14
N ILE A 90 18.23 12.44 21.67
CA ILE A 90 16.81 12.17 21.88
C ILE A 90 16.10 11.95 20.54
N LYS A 91 14.97 11.23 20.57
CA LYS A 91 14.24 10.81 19.36
C LYS A 91 13.94 11.98 18.41
N THR A 92 13.55 13.13 18.95
CA THR A 92 13.24 14.34 18.17
C THR A 92 14.45 14.84 17.38
N ASP A 93 15.61 14.92 18.04
CA ASP A 93 16.82 15.46 17.43
C ASP A 93 17.37 14.53 16.37
N ARG A 94 17.30 13.22 16.62
CA ARG A 94 17.63 12.19 15.63
C ARG A 94 16.74 12.31 14.38
N LEU A 95 15.43 12.47 14.55
CA LEU A 95 14.51 12.65 13.42
C LEU A 95 14.83 13.92 12.64
N CYS A 96 15.17 15.03 13.31
CA CYS A 96 15.60 16.26 12.64
C CYS A 96 16.85 16.05 11.79
N VAL A 97 17.86 15.35 12.32
CA VAL A 97 19.11 15.06 11.58
C VAL A 97 18.84 14.14 10.38
N LEU A 98 18.05 13.09 10.57
CA LEU A 98 17.68 12.16 9.49
C LEU A 98 16.88 12.87 8.38
N LYS A 99 15.97 13.77 8.76
CA LYS A 99 15.19 14.57 7.81
C LYS A 99 16.07 15.52 7.00
N ASP A 100 17.02 16.18 7.64
CA ASP A 100 17.97 17.07 6.95
C ASP A 100 18.88 16.29 5.98
N ALA A 101 19.39 15.13 6.42
CA ALA A 101 20.16 14.23 5.56
C ALA A 101 19.33 13.77 4.34
N TYR A 102 18.10 13.33 4.57
CA TYR A 102 17.17 12.92 3.51
C TYR A 102 16.92 14.03 2.49
N GLN A 103 16.66 15.26 2.94
CA GLN A 103 16.43 16.40 2.06
C GLN A 103 17.65 16.76 1.21
N LYS A 104 18.85 16.65 1.77
CA LYS A 104 20.10 16.87 1.04
C LYS A 104 20.35 15.81 -0.03
N GLU A 105 20.14 14.54 0.29
CA GLU A 105 20.25 13.43 -0.66
C GLU A 105 19.24 13.58 -1.81
N LYS A 106 17.97 13.91 -1.49
CA LYS A 106 16.93 14.18 -2.48
C LYS A 106 17.29 15.34 -3.42
N ALA A 107 17.92 16.39 -2.90
CA ALA A 107 18.38 17.52 -3.70
C ALA A 107 19.59 17.17 -4.59
N ALA A 108 20.49 16.29 -4.11
CA ALA A 108 21.71 15.90 -4.82
C ALA A 108 21.45 14.89 -5.95
N HIS A 109 20.57 13.91 -5.73
CA HIS A 109 20.31 12.80 -6.66
C HIS A 109 19.07 13.01 -7.55
N GLY A 110 18.30 14.09 -7.32
CA GLY A 110 17.09 14.40 -8.07
C GLY A 110 15.90 13.54 -7.66
N THR A 111 14.72 13.87 -8.20
CA THR A 111 13.43 13.33 -7.75
C THR A 111 13.29 11.82 -7.96
N GLY A 112 13.81 11.28 -9.07
CA GLY A 112 13.59 9.88 -9.45
C GLY A 112 14.23 8.86 -8.50
N TYR A 113 15.36 9.20 -7.85
CA TYR A 113 16.00 8.31 -6.87
C TYR A 113 15.22 8.24 -5.55
N SER A 114 14.75 9.39 -5.05
CA SER A 114 13.91 9.43 -3.85
C SER A 114 12.55 8.80 -4.08
N GLU A 115 11.99 8.93 -5.28
CA GLU A 115 10.64 8.47 -5.60
C GLU A 115 10.54 6.94 -5.60
N SER A 116 11.59 6.22 -6.03
CA SER A 116 11.62 4.75 -5.89
C SER A 116 11.70 4.32 -4.43
N LEU A 117 12.51 4.99 -3.60
CA LEU A 117 12.63 4.66 -2.17
C LEU A 117 11.34 4.97 -1.40
N GLU A 118 10.73 6.12 -1.69
CA GLU A 118 9.43 6.54 -1.15
C GLU A 118 8.33 5.56 -1.56
N ARG A 119 8.33 5.12 -2.82
CA ARG A 119 7.37 4.14 -3.34
C ARG A 119 7.53 2.77 -2.70
N ASP A 120 8.76 2.26 -2.64
CA ASP A 120 9.03 0.94 -2.10
C ASP A 120 8.66 0.90 -0.61
N PHE A 121 8.97 1.96 0.15
CA PHE A 121 8.48 2.08 1.54
C PHE A 121 6.95 2.05 1.64
N CYS A 122 6.24 2.81 0.79
CA CYS A 122 4.79 2.80 0.79
C CYS A 122 4.24 1.42 0.43
N ILE A 123 4.69 0.79 -0.66
CA ILE A 123 4.13 -0.48 -1.13
C ILE A 123 4.46 -1.64 -0.19
N ASP A 124 5.68 -1.67 0.35
CA ASP A 124 6.12 -2.76 1.24
C ASP A 124 5.62 -2.58 2.68
N ALA A 125 5.05 -1.42 3.02
CA ALA A 125 4.42 -1.22 4.31
C ALA A 125 3.15 -2.07 4.44
N GLY A 126 3.10 -2.93 5.46
CA GLY A 126 1.98 -3.84 5.70
C GLY A 126 0.63 -3.17 6.01
N ASP A 127 0.57 -1.84 6.11
CA ASP A 127 -0.65 -1.06 6.32
C ASP A 127 -1.00 -0.13 5.15
N TRP A 128 -0.25 -0.11 4.05
CA TRP A 128 -0.53 0.73 2.88
C TRP A 128 -1.90 0.48 2.27
N ASN A 129 -2.26 -0.77 2.02
CA ASN A 129 -3.58 -1.11 1.51
C ASN A 129 -4.70 -0.66 2.46
N LYS A 130 -4.45 -0.69 3.77
CA LYS A 130 -5.42 -0.18 4.76
C LYS A 130 -5.55 1.34 4.69
N PHE A 131 -4.44 2.04 4.46
CA PHE A 131 -4.45 3.47 4.25
C PHE A 131 -5.24 3.87 2.99
N VAL A 132 -4.95 3.24 1.85
CA VAL A 132 -5.65 3.52 0.58
C VAL A 132 -7.15 3.26 0.68
N LYS A 133 -7.56 2.16 1.36
CA LYS A 133 -8.97 1.84 1.58
C LYS A 133 -9.71 2.81 2.51
N ALA A 134 -8.97 3.54 3.35
CA ALA A 134 -9.53 4.46 4.34
C ALA A 134 -9.46 5.93 3.91
N TYR A 135 -8.88 6.20 2.74
CA TYR A 135 -8.71 7.54 2.17
C TYR A 135 -10.01 8.01 1.50
#